data_AF-A0A3L7VUP1-F1
#
_entry.id   AF-A0A3L7VUP1-F1
#
_cell.length_a   1.000
_cell.length_b   1.000
_cell.length_c   1.000
_cell.angle_alpha   90.00
_cell.angle_beta   90.00
_cell.angle_gamma   90.00
#
_symmetry.space_group_name_H-M   'P 1'
#
loop_
_entity.id
_entity.type
_entity.pdbx_description
1 polymer ?
#
loop_
_entity_poly.entity_id
_entity_poly.type
_entity_poly.pdbx_seq_one_letter_code
_entity_poly.pdbx_strand_id
1 'polypeptide(L)'
;MARNKNDRRGERFDPGTFASNPEIARMLREMGIGVLGANSMMAPQKNVTSELLDEWRDAVGGLISGHSVDERRRGERVKGSLELKSVNREEGCEVVLKCGASTYRASWKFDLDGRTFSTSCNCGHHDLCEHTYFMAVKIKDLLGNPRSELVTKILGEDLADRTLKQTFSMLQSLARNAQMALPKSADAPVIDKPLTRFVWDVKLDRHYKSVHLSPCLQQEKKNGGWTKGKESTLEAFLKSSREQWTAIDQQLSELIKQERWQTPTLELADALRVLAGSDQFAFDRDQCELETRPLEIIVQEVEGGLRLSTSATDLMSAQPEGSQTFFADAKRGVLVVLQEKRQAVYFSGPPHSSDICNHLRKQADIIPLEKKAALLKELEPLRSCMAVRLPESIAGKDVPYNGQMTLVLQLRRNGMLDASIQVRDRNQMLQSPGEGLARIHETVDEKSVQYVRNLADEVQRTRELATELKLKRGVPISRCGWRISDADDISNLLSDAGAAVERGELVVLWHKDSVSRFDVIGKLTA
;
A
#
# COMPACT_ATOMS: atom_id res chain seq x y z
N MET A 1 37.26 17.57 -64.13
CA MET A 1 36.43 17.85 -62.93
C MET A 1 35.75 16.55 -62.50
N ALA A 2 36.34 15.82 -61.54
CA ALA A 2 35.75 14.61 -60.97
C ALA A 2 35.42 14.91 -59.50
N ARG A 3 34.14 14.84 -59.14
CA ARG A 3 33.63 15.09 -57.78
C ARG A 3 33.60 13.78 -57.00
N ASN A 4 34.46 13.67 -56.00
CA ASN A 4 34.36 12.67 -54.93
C ASN A 4 33.08 12.92 -54.11
N LYS A 5 32.19 11.94 -54.05
CA LYS A 5 31.11 11.86 -53.05
C LYS A 5 31.61 10.97 -51.92
N ASN A 6 32.00 11.59 -50.80
CA ASN A 6 32.17 10.90 -49.52
C ASN A 6 30.79 10.77 -48.86
N ASP A 7 30.26 9.56 -48.82
CA ASP A 7 29.16 9.18 -47.95
C ASP A 7 29.66 9.09 -46.50
N ARG A 8 29.41 10.13 -45.70
CA ARG A 8 29.53 10.02 -44.24
C ARG A 8 28.24 9.41 -43.69
N ARG A 9 28.23 8.08 -43.52
CA ARG A 9 27.24 7.43 -42.64
C ARG A 9 27.55 7.82 -41.20
N GLY A 10 26.58 8.44 -40.53
CA GLY A 10 26.70 8.81 -39.13
C GLY A 10 26.90 7.56 -38.26
N GLU A 11 27.99 7.52 -37.51
CA GLU A 11 28.21 6.54 -36.46
C GLU A 11 27.16 6.74 -35.37
N ARG A 12 26.54 5.64 -34.92
CA ARG A 12 25.56 5.66 -33.83
C ARG A 12 26.25 6.10 -32.54
N PHE A 13 25.62 7.06 -31.88
CA PHE A 13 25.99 7.55 -30.56
C PHE A 13 25.91 6.42 -29.52
N ASP A 14 27.03 6.07 -28.89
CA ASP A 14 27.11 5.13 -27.78
C ASP A 14 27.50 5.91 -26.49
N PRO A 15 26.57 6.12 -25.54
CA PRO A 15 26.85 6.83 -24.29
C PRO A 15 27.93 6.18 -23.42
N GLY A 16 28.17 4.86 -23.58
CA GLY A 16 29.12 4.10 -22.75
C GLY A 16 30.58 4.49 -23.00
N THR A 17 30.93 4.82 -24.24
CA THR A 17 32.30 5.24 -24.60
C THR A 17 32.67 6.63 -24.10
N PHE A 18 31.69 7.48 -23.79
CA PHE A 18 31.89 8.81 -23.22
C PHE A 18 32.24 8.78 -21.73
N ALA A 19 31.67 7.84 -20.96
CA ALA A 19 31.89 7.73 -19.52
C ALA A 19 33.30 7.26 -19.15
N SER A 20 33.98 6.55 -20.07
CA SER A 20 35.32 5.99 -19.86
C SER A 20 36.45 6.82 -20.50
N ASN A 21 36.15 7.92 -21.19
CA ASN A 21 37.17 8.76 -21.83
C ASN A 21 37.72 9.82 -20.85
N PRO A 22 39.01 9.74 -20.45
CA PRO A 22 39.59 10.62 -19.44
C PRO A 22 39.69 12.09 -19.87
N GLU A 23 39.76 12.40 -21.17
CA GLU A 23 39.78 13.78 -21.66
C GLU A 23 38.42 14.47 -21.51
N ILE A 24 37.33 13.73 -21.76
CA ILE A 24 35.97 14.25 -21.61
C ILE A 24 35.62 14.43 -20.14
N ALA A 25 36.03 13.50 -19.28
CA ALA A 25 35.89 13.64 -17.82
C ALA A 25 36.70 14.82 -17.24
N ARG A 26 37.77 15.26 -17.92
CA ARG A 26 38.50 16.49 -17.58
C ARG A 26 37.72 17.73 -18.02
N MET A 27 37.24 17.76 -19.27
CA MET A 27 36.42 18.86 -19.80
C MET A 27 35.15 19.11 -18.96
N LEU A 28 34.43 18.06 -18.57
CA LEU A 28 33.21 18.18 -17.76
C LEU A 28 33.50 18.74 -16.35
N ARG A 29 34.65 18.40 -15.77
CA ARG A 29 35.13 18.98 -14.50
C ARG A 29 35.50 20.45 -14.64
N GLU A 30 36.16 20.83 -15.73
CA GLU A 30 36.47 22.23 -16.04
C GLU A 30 35.20 23.07 -16.25
N MET A 31 34.10 22.45 -16.67
CA MET A 31 32.77 23.07 -16.82
C MET A 31 31.92 23.06 -15.53
N GLY A 32 32.45 22.58 -14.39
CA GLY A 32 31.73 22.55 -13.11
C GLY A 32 30.65 21.47 -13.01
N ILE A 33 30.62 20.51 -13.93
CA ILE A 33 29.67 19.39 -13.93
C ILE A 33 30.31 18.22 -13.17
N GLY A 34 29.74 17.90 -11.99
CA GLY A 34 30.21 16.80 -11.16
C GLY A 34 29.96 15.44 -11.81
N VAL A 35 31.01 14.79 -12.31
CA VAL A 35 30.98 13.36 -12.70
C VAL A 35 31.16 12.54 -11.43
N LEU A 36 30.11 11.82 -11.00
CA LEU A 36 30.16 10.90 -9.86
C LEU A 36 31.18 9.79 -10.16
N GLY A 37 32.38 9.90 -9.58
CA GLY A 37 33.41 8.87 -9.66
C GLY A 37 33.08 7.67 -8.77
N ALA A 38 33.54 6.49 -9.19
CA ALA A 38 33.28 5.18 -8.59
C ALA A 38 33.74 4.96 -7.13
N ASN A 39 34.20 6.00 -6.42
CA ASN A 39 34.68 5.92 -5.05
C ASN A 39 34.07 7.01 -4.17
N SER A 40 32.74 7.03 -4.05
CA SER A 40 32.06 7.64 -2.90
C SER A 40 30.58 7.28 -2.94
N MET A 41 30.22 6.35 -2.07
CA MET A 41 28.97 6.24 -1.30
C MET A 41 28.69 4.76 -1.12
N MET A 42 28.68 4.33 0.15
CA MET A 42 27.93 3.14 0.55
C MET A 42 26.47 3.41 0.23
N ALA A 43 26.08 3.12 -1.02
CA ALA A 43 24.71 2.86 -1.37
C ALA A 43 24.19 1.77 -0.41
N PRO A 44 22.90 1.79 -0.04
CA PRO A 44 22.31 0.67 0.69
C PRO A 44 22.70 -0.59 -0.09
N GLN A 45 23.27 -1.58 0.60
CA GLN A 45 23.64 -2.86 -0.02
C GLN A 45 22.42 -3.37 -0.79
N LYS A 46 22.38 -3.08 -2.09
CA LYS A 46 21.45 -3.76 -2.98
C LYS A 46 21.77 -5.22 -2.79
N ASN A 47 20.74 -6.01 -2.56
CA ASN A 47 20.87 -7.43 -2.27
C ASN A 47 21.76 -8.05 -3.35
N VAL A 48 23.01 -8.37 -3.00
CA VAL A 48 24.04 -8.97 -3.88
C VAL A 48 23.49 -10.22 -4.59
N THR A 49 22.50 -10.86 -3.97
CA THR A 49 21.76 -12.02 -4.49
C THR A 49 20.75 -11.72 -5.60
N SER A 50 20.21 -10.49 -5.69
CA SER A 50 19.31 -10.10 -6.78
C SER A 50 20.09 -9.77 -8.04
N GLU A 51 21.21 -9.05 -7.88
CA GLU A 51 22.11 -8.67 -8.98
C GLU A 51 22.66 -9.92 -9.66
N LEU A 52 23.05 -10.94 -8.90
CA LEU A 52 23.52 -12.21 -9.46
C LEU A 52 22.48 -12.95 -10.31
N LEU A 53 21.19 -12.96 -9.91
CA LEU A 53 20.17 -13.62 -10.73
C LEU A 53 19.91 -12.85 -12.02
N ASP A 54 19.98 -11.52 -11.98
CA ASP A 54 19.85 -10.69 -13.17
C ASP A 54 21.06 -10.87 -14.09
N GLU A 55 22.28 -10.98 -13.54
CA GLU A 55 23.49 -11.35 -14.30
C GLU A 55 23.36 -12.72 -14.98
N TRP A 56 22.87 -13.74 -14.25
CA TRP A 56 22.57 -15.05 -14.84
C TRP A 56 21.55 -14.96 -15.98
N ARG A 57 20.48 -14.16 -15.80
CA ARG A 57 19.45 -13.97 -16.84
C ARG A 57 20.01 -13.27 -18.07
N ASP A 58 20.84 -12.25 -17.87
CA ASP A 58 21.49 -11.52 -18.95
C ASP A 58 22.48 -12.41 -19.70
N ALA A 59 23.28 -13.19 -18.98
CA ALA A 59 24.24 -14.12 -19.58
C ALA A 59 23.53 -15.24 -20.38
N VAL A 60 22.44 -15.80 -19.86
CA VAL A 60 21.59 -16.76 -20.61
C VAL A 60 20.93 -16.08 -21.81
N GLY A 61 20.49 -14.83 -21.68
CA GLY A 61 19.95 -14.03 -22.77
C GLY A 61 20.98 -13.82 -23.89
N GLY A 62 22.23 -13.55 -23.53
CA GLY A 62 23.38 -13.48 -24.43
C GLY A 62 23.63 -14.80 -25.14
N LEU A 63 23.61 -15.92 -24.39
CA LEU A 63 23.74 -17.27 -24.95
C LEU A 63 22.65 -17.58 -25.98
N ILE A 64 21.38 -17.31 -25.66
CA ILE A 64 20.26 -17.48 -26.61
C ILE A 64 20.47 -16.63 -27.86
N SER A 65 20.95 -15.39 -27.68
CA SER A 65 21.20 -14.44 -28.76
C SER A 65 22.43 -14.79 -29.62
N GLY A 66 23.35 -15.60 -29.10
CA GLY A 66 24.54 -16.08 -29.83
C GLY A 66 24.23 -17.15 -30.87
N HIS A 67 23.15 -17.92 -30.71
CA HIS A 67 22.80 -19.00 -31.65
C HIS A 67 22.32 -18.44 -32.99
N SER A 68 22.68 -19.11 -34.08
CA SER A 68 22.20 -18.79 -35.43
C SER A 68 20.69 -19.00 -35.55
N VAL A 69 20.01 -18.30 -36.47
CA VAL A 69 18.55 -18.42 -36.65
C VAL A 69 18.13 -19.87 -36.91
N ASP A 70 18.96 -20.64 -37.64
CA ASP A 70 18.69 -22.04 -37.94
C ASP A 70 18.85 -22.94 -36.72
N GLU A 71 19.87 -22.73 -35.88
CA GLU A 71 20.00 -23.43 -34.59
C GLU A 71 18.82 -23.17 -33.66
N ARG A 72 18.33 -21.92 -33.60
CA ARG A 72 17.16 -21.58 -32.78
C ARG A 72 15.93 -22.34 -33.25
N ARG A 73 15.67 -22.33 -34.56
CA ARG A 73 14.54 -23.08 -35.17
C ARG A 73 14.65 -24.58 -34.96
N ARG A 74 15.86 -25.15 -35.04
CA ARG A 74 16.09 -26.58 -34.75
C ARG A 74 15.90 -26.87 -33.25
N GLY A 75 16.45 -26.03 -32.38
CA GLY A 75 16.35 -26.15 -30.93
C GLY A 75 14.93 -26.01 -30.38
N GLU A 76 14.10 -25.15 -30.98
CA GLU A 76 12.66 -25.06 -30.66
C GLU A 76 11.90 -26.37 -30.96
N ARG A 77 12.40 -27.19 -31.89
CA ARG A 77 11.81 -28.48 -32.24
C ARG A 77 12.31 -29.62 -31.34
N VAL A 78 13.37 -29.39 -30.56
CA VAL A 78 13.89 -30.39 -29.63
C VAL A 78 12.88 -30.60 -28.51
N LYS A 79 12.33 -31.81 -28.44
CA LYS A 79 11.44 -32.24 -27.35
C LYS A 79 12.25 -33.02 -26.34
N GLY A 80 12.26 -32.54 -25.10
CA GLY A 80 13.05 -33.17 -24.05
C GLY A 80 12.88 -32.56 -22.67
N SER A 81 13.68 -33.08 -21.74
CA SER A 81 13.84 -32.52 -20.40
C SER A 81 15.30 -32.19 -20.12
N LEU A 82 15.50 -31.33 -19.12
CA LEU A 82 16.81 -30.91 -18.64
C LEU A 82 16.96 -31.36 -17.19
N GLU A 83 18.09 -31.98 -16.86
CA GLU A 83 18.48 -32.37 -15.51
C GLU A 83 19.78 -31.66 -15.13
N LEU A 84 19.79 -30.93 -14.00
CA LEU A 84 20.97 -30.21 -13.52
C LEU A 84 21.97 -31.20 -12.91
N LYS A 85 23.21 -31.23 -13.39
CA LYS A 85 24.29 -32.05 -12.80
C LYS A 85 25.13 -31.28 -11.81
N SER A 86 25.61 -30.11 -12.21
CA SER A 86 26.37 -29.22 -11.34
C SER A 86 25.96 -27.77 -11.61
N VAL A 87 25.95 -26.96 -10.55
CA VAL A 87 25.70 -25.52 -10.62
C VAL A 87 26.80 -24.88 -9.80
N ASN A 88 27.67 -24.12 -10.46
CA ASN A 88 28.62 -23.23 -9.83
C ASN A 88 28.05 -21.82 -9.93
N ARG A 89 27.83 -21.19 -8.78
CA ARG A 89 27.25 -19.86 -8.64
C ARG A 89 27.93 -18.80 -9.53
N GLU A 90 29.24 -18.88 -9.66
CA GLU A 90 30.08 -17.88 -10.33
C GLU A 90 30.50 -18.31 -11.74
N GLU A 91 30.51 -19.62 -12.02
CA GLU A 91 31.06 -20.14 -13.27
C GLU A 91 30.03 -20.73 -14.23
N GLY A 92 28.78 -20.98 -13.82
CA GLY A 92 27.73 -21.55 -14.68
C GLY A 92 27.22 -22.93 -14.26
N CYS A 93 26.77 -23.75 -15.21
CA CYS A 93 26.17 -25.04 -14.90
C CYS A 93 26.45 -26.12 -15.96
N GLU A 94 26.48 -27.38 -15.49
CA GLU A 94 26.48 -28.57 -16.32
C GLU A 94 25.12 -29.25 -16.23
N VAL A 95 24.59 -29.66 -17.38
CA VAL A 95 23.26 -30.26 -17.51
C VAL A 95 23.31 -31.52 -18.36
N VAL A 96 22.33 -32.38 -18.13
CA VAL A 96 22.01 -33.51 -19.00
C VAL A 96 20.68 -33.26 -19.68
N LEU A 97 20.69 -33.29 -21.00
CA LEU A 97 19.54 -33.08 -21.87
C LEU A 97 19.01 -34.45 -22.33
N LYS A 98 17.75 -34.75 -22.03
CA LYS A 98 17.06 -35.97 -22.48
C LYS A 98 16.20 -35.61 -23.69
N CYS A 99 16.72 -35.81 -24.90
CA CYS A 99 16.11 -35.39 -26.16
C CYS A 99 15.63 -36.61 -26.95
N GLY A 100 14.39 -37.06 -26.70
CA GLY A 100 13.87 -38.30 -27.27
C GLY A 100 14.63 -39.53 -26.75
N ALA A 101 15.17 -40.34 -27.67
CA ALA A 101 15.97 -41.54 -27.33
C ALA A 101 17.45 -41.22 -27.01
N SER A 102 17.90 -40.00 -27.28
CA SER A 102 19.30 -39.59 -27.10
C SER A 102 19.47 -38.78 -25.83
N THR A 103 20.63 -38.93 -25.20
CA THR A 103 21.01 -38.13 -24.03
C THR A 103 22.28 -37.35 -24.34
N TYR A 104 22.24 -36.05 -24.11
CA TYR A 104 23.38 -35.16 -24.34
C TYR A 104 23.83 -34.55 -23.02
N ARG A 105 25.14 -34.34 -22.90
CA ARG A 105 25.73 -33.57 -21.81
C ARG A 105 26.13 -32.22 -22.38
N ALA A 106 25.62 -31.17 -21.78
CA ALA A 106 25.93 -29.80 -22.15
C ALA A 106 26.44 -29.06 -20.92
N SER A 107 27.44 -28.22 -21.10
CA SER A 107 27.91 -27.30 -20.07
C SER A 107 27.90 -25.89 -20.61
N TRP A 108 27.46 -24.98 -19.78
CA TRP A 108 27.56 -23.55 -20.01
C TRP A 108 28.38 -22.96 -18.89
N LYS A 109 29.45 -22.28 -19.26
CA LYS A 109 30.26 -21.52 -18.32
C LYS A 109 30.21 -20.05 -18.69
N PHE A 110 30.14 -19.18 -17.69
CA PHE A 110 30.28 -17.74 -17.89
C PHE A 110 31.26 -17.17 -16.88
N ASP A 111 31.94 -16.11 -17.30
CA ASP A 111 32.81 -15.29 -16.47
C ASP A 111 32.14 -13.93 -16.31
N LEU A 112 31.70 -13.62 -15.09
CA LEU A 112 30.99 -12.37 -14.77
C LEU A 112 31.89 -11.14 -14.99
N ASP A 113 33.16 -11.24 -14.61
CA ASP A 113 34.12 -10.15 -14.70
C ASP A 113 34.49 -9.89 -16.16
N GLY A 114 34.74 -10.96 -16.91
CA GLY A 114 35.08 -10.89 -18.33
C GLY A 114 33.87 -10.67 -19.26
N ARG A 115 32.64 -10.84 -18.76
CA ARG A 115 31.39 -10.93 -19.55
C ARG A 115 31.51 -11.90 -20.74
N THR A 116 32.27 -12.97 -20.58
CA THR A 116 32.44 -14.01 -21.60
C THR A 116 31.65 -15.24 -21.21
N PHE A 117 31.23 -16.02 -22.21
CA PHE A 117 30.64 -17.32 -21.96
C PHE A 117 31.21 -18.35 -22.92
N SER A 118 31.32 -19.58 -22.44
CA SER A 118 31.67 -20.74 -23.23
C SER A 118 30.61 -21.81 -23.05
N THR A 119 30.38 -22.58 -24.11
CA THR A 119 29.38 -23.64 -24.10
C THR A 119 29.97 -24.84 -24.80
N SER A 120 29.65 -26.02 -24.32
CA SER A 120 30.01 -27.25 -25.01
C SER A 120 28.87 -28.25 -24.90
N CYS A 121 28.69 -29.03 -25.97
CA CYS A 121 27.76 -30.13 -26.02
C CYS A 121 28.44 -31.35 -26.64
N ASN A 122 28.16 -32.54 -26.13
CA ASN A 122 28.74 -33.78 -26.64
C ASN A 122 28.05 -34.32 -27.92
N CYS A 123 27.25 -33.52 -28.62
CA CYS A 123 26.56 -33.92 -29.86
C CYS A 123 27.44 -33.90 -31.12
N GLY A 124 28.77 -33.80 -30.96
CA GLY A 124 29.75 -33.82 -32.06
C GLY A 124 29.89 -32.51 -32.83
N HIS A 125 29.18 -31.45 -32.43
CA HIS A 125 29.36 -30.11 -33.00
C HIS A 125 30.42 -29.35 -32.20
N HIS A 126 31.28 -28.61 -32.91
CA HIS A 126 32.36 -27.84 -32.27
C HIS A 126 31.91 -26.49 -31.70
N ASP A 127 30.75 -25.98 -32.13
CA ASP A 127 30.20 -24.68 -31.75
C ASP A 127 28.79 -24.80 -31.11
N LEU A 128 28.10 -23.66 -30.99
CA LEU A 128 26.69 -23.57 -30.64
C LEU A 128 25.84 -24.50 -31.54
N CYS A 129 24.94 -25.26 -30.92
CA CYS A 129 24.09 -26.21 -31.61
C CYS A 129 22.65 -26.14 -31.09
N GLU A 130 21.73 -26.91 -31.71
CA GLU A 130 20.34 -26.96 -31.26
C GLU A 130 20.18 -27.41 -29.78
N HIS A 131 21.11 -28.23 -29.27
CA HIS A 131 21.08 -28.72 -27.90
C HIS A 131 21.48 -27.63 -26.89
N THR A 132 22.49 -26.81 -27.20
CA THR A 132 22.89 -25.69 -26.35
C THR A 132 21.83 -24.59 -26.36
N TYR A 133 21.12 -24.40 -27.47
CA TYR A 133 19.96 -23.50 -27.51
C TYR A 133 18.83 -24.03 -26.64
N PHE A 134 18.46 -25.30 -26.80
CA PHE A 134 17.44 -25.95 -25.98
C PHE A 134 17.76 -25.86 -24.48
N MET A 135 19.03 -26.11 -24.11
CA MET A 135 19.53 -25.89 -22.76
C MET A 135 19.31 -24.45 -22.30
N ALA A 136 19.75 -23.46 -23.08
CA ALA A 136 19.67 -22.05 -22.69
C ALA A 136 18.22 -21.59 -22.46
N VAL A 137 17.29 -22.01 -23.31
CA VAL A 137 15.86 -21.74 -23.12
C VAL A 137 15.34 -22.38 -21.83
N LYS A 138 15.70 -23.65 -21.55
CA LYS A 138 15.29 -24.32 -20.31
C LYS A 138 15.90 -23.69 -19.06
N ILE A 139 17.14 -23.25 -19.12
CA ILE A 139 17.78 -22.50 -18.02
C ILE A 139 17.06 -21.17 -17.81
N LYS A 140 16.70 -20.45 -18.87
CA LYS A 140 15.91 -19.22 -18.79
C LYS A 140 14.55 -19.46 -18.12
N ASP A 141 13.85 -20.54 -18.48
CA ASP A 141 12.60 -20.93 -17.86
C ASP A 141 12.79 -21.23 -16.35
N LEU A 142 13.86 -21.95 -15.99
CA LEU A 142 14.20 -22.23 -14.59
C LEU A 142 14.53 -20.95 -13.81
N LEU A 143 15.26 -19.99 -14.40
CA LEU A 143 15.55 -18.68 -13.78
C LEU A 143 14.29 -17.79 -13.66
N GLY A 144 13.28 -18.03 -14.50
CA GLY A 144 11.97 -17.40 -14.41
C GLY A 144 11.09 -17.97 -13.29
N ASN A 145 11.39 -19.18 -12.80
CA ASN A 145 10.71 -19.83 -11.69
C ASN A 145 11.55 -19.70 -10.39
N PRO A 146 11.12 -18.85 -9.42
CA PRO A 146 11.86 -18.66 -8.17
C PRO A 146 12.07 -19.94 -7.37
N ARG A 147 11.21 -20.96 -7.55
CA ARG A 147 11.25 -22.25 -6.86
C ARG A 147 12.08 -23.30 -7.59
N SER A 148 12.76 -22.95 -8.68
CA SER A 148 13.55 -23.92 -9.41
C SER A 148 14.78 -24.37 -8.60
N GLU A 149 15.20 -25.61 -8.83
CA GLU A 149 16.43 -26.15 -8.26
C GLU A 149 17.65 -25.31 -8.63
N LEU A 150 17.66 -24.74 -9.85
CA LEU A 150 18.72 -23.84 -10.32
C LEU A 150 18.81 -22.57 -9.46
N VAL A 151 17.70 -21.87 -9.26
CA VAL A 151 17.67 -20.63 -8.46
C VAL A 151 18.10 -20.93 -7.02
N THR A 152 17.65 -22.05 -6.46
CA THR A 152 18.05 -22.48 -5.11
C THR A 152 19.57 -22.70 -5.03
N LYS A 153 20.15 -23.41 -6.01
CA LYS A 153 21.60 -23.69 -6.07
C LYS A 153 22.45 -22.44 -6.30
N ILE A 154 21.98 -21.47 -7.09
CA ILE A 154 22.68 -20.20 -7.33
C ILE A 154 22.71 -19.35 -6.06
N LEU A 155 21.60 -19.31 -5.32
CA LEU A 155 21.46 -18.41 -4.18
C LEU A 155 22.09 -18.95 -2.89
N GLY A 156 22.22 -20.27 -2.75
CA GLY A 156 22.87 -20.91 -1.59
C GLY A 156 22.10 -20.82 -0.26
N GLU A 157 20.96 -20.12 -0.21
CA GLU A 157 20.03 -20.09 0.92
C GLU A 157 18.70 -20.78 0.55
N ASP A 158 18.05 -21.38 1.55
CA ASP A 158 16.67 -21.87 1.41
C ASP A 158 15.76 -20.68 1.04
N LEU A 159 14.99 -20.85 -0.04
CA LEU A 159 14.04 -19.86 -0.53
C LEU A 159 13.01 -19.47 0.54
N ALA A 160 12.67 -20.39 1.43
CA ALA A 160 11.77 -20.13 2.56
C ALA A 160 12.41 -19.14 3.55
N ASP A 161 13.67 -19.35 3.91
CA ASP A 161 14.39 -18.45 4.83
C ASP A 161 14.62 -17.06 4.20
N ARG A 162 14.89 -16.98 2.89
CA ARG A 162 15.02 -15.68 2.19
C ARG A 162 13.69 -14.93 2.16
N THR A 163 12.62 -15.64 1.81
CA THR A 163 11.27 -15.08 1.79
C THR A 163 10.88 -14.56 3.17
N LEU A 164 11.20 -15.33 4.22
CA LEU A 164 10.97 -14.93 5.60
C LEU A 164 11.77 -13.68 5.99
N LYS A 165 13.07 -13.61 5.64
CA LYS A 165 13.90 -12.42 5.87
C LYS A 165 13.35 -11.18 5.15
N GLN A 166 12.88 -11.36 3.91
CA GLN A 166 12.24 -10.27 3.15
C GLN A 166 10.96 -9.80 3.84
N THR A 167 10.10 -10.73 4.27
CA THR A 167 8.90 -10.42 5.04
C THR A 167 9.23 -9.62 6.30
N PHE A 168 10.23 -10.05 7.07
CA PHE A 168 10.66 -9.34 8.28
C PHE A 168 11.18 -7.93 7.98
N SER A 169 11.99 -7.76 6.94
CA SER A 169 12.45 -6.43 6.49
C SER A 169 11.28 -5.51 6.11
N MET A 170 10.25 -6.05 5.45
CA MET A 170 9.05 -5.29 5.11
C MET A 170 8.23 -4.91 6.35
N LEU A 171 8.09 -5.82 7.33
CA LEU A 171 7.44 -5.51 8.62
C LEU A 171 8.18 -4.42 9.39
N GLN A 172 9.52 -4.45 9.42
CA GLN A 172 10.34 -3.41 10.04
C GLN A 172 10.18 -2.05 9.32
N SER A 173 10.16 -2.05 7.99
CA SER A 173 9.90 -0.85 7.19
C SER A 173 8.52 -0.27 7.51
N LEU A 174 7.50 -1.13 7.56
CA LEU A 174 6.14 -0.77 7.92
C LEU A 174 6.07 -0.14 9.32
N ALA A 175 6.78 -0.71 10.31
CA ALA A 175 6.82 -0.21 11.67
C ALA A 175 7.41 1.19 11.76
N ARG A 176 8.56 1.41 11.11
CA ARG A 176 9.20 2.73 11.03
C ARG A 176 8.28 3.77 10.39
N ASN A 177 7.63 3.41 9.28
CA ASN A 177 6.73 4.32 8.57
C ASN A 177 5.47 4.63 9.38
N ALA A 178 4.93 3.66 10.12
CA ALA A 178 3.78 3.85 11.00
C ALA A 178 4.09 4.82 12.14
N GLN A 179 5.26 4.73 12.76
CA GLN A 179 5.69 5.68 13.79
C GLN A 179 5.81 7.11 13.26
N MET A 180 6.23 7.29 12.00
CA MET A 180 6.32 8.60 11.35
C MET A 180 4.97 9.13 10.86
N ALA A 181 3.99 8.26 10.64
CA ALA A 181 2.74 8.58 9.96
C ALA A 181 1.59 9.00 10.89
N LEU A 182 1.88 9.43 12.13
CA LEU A 182 0.88 9.96 13.05
C LEU A 182 0.06 11.08 12.36
N PRO A 183 -1.28 10.93 12.27
CA PRO A 183 -2.11 11.82 11.48
C PRO A 183 -2.19 13.22 12.09
N LYS A 184 -2.05 14.24 11.24
CA LYS A 184 -2.68 15.55 11.44
C LYS A 184 -4.04 15.48 10.77
N SER A 185 -5.12 15.58 11.54
CA SER A 185 -6.48 15.68 10.97
C SER A 185 -6.65 17.04 10.31
N ALA A 186 -7.27 17.05 9.14
CA ALA A 186 -7.79 18.23 8.46
C ALA A 186 -9.24 17.92 8.07
N ASP A 187 -10.11 18.92 8.18
CA ASP A 187 -11.50 18.78 8.59
C ASP A 187 -12.40 19.86 7.95
N ALA A 188 -13.70 19.51 7.76
CA ALA A 188 -14.91 20.36 7.52
C ALA A 188 -15.44 20.50 6.07
N PRO A 189 -16.76 20.71 5.79
CA PRO A 189 -18.02 20.64 6.58
C PRO A 189 -19.15 19.79 5.91
N VAL A 190 -20.43 19.84 6.36
CA VAL A 190 -21.65 19.32 5.66
C VAL A 190 -22.87 20.25 5.73
N ILE A 191 -23.39 20.78 4.60
CA ILE A 191 -24.75 21.37 4.41
C ILE A 191 -25.27 21.12 2.96
N ASP A 192 -26.59 21.28 2.80
CA ASP A 192 -27.67 20.78 1.94
C ASP A 192 -27.54 20.70 0.40
N LYS A 193 -28.37 19.81 -0.16
CA LYS A 193 -28.32 19.27 -1.53
C LYS A 193 -28.64 20.29 -2.63
N PRO A 194 -27.73 20.50 -3.60
CA PRO A 194 -28.02 21.18 -4.85
C PRO A 194 -28.67 20.24 -5.89
N LEU A 195 -29.41 20.81 -6.85
CA LEU A 195 -29.98 20.13 -8.04
C LEU A 195 -28.90 19.45 -8.94
N THR A 196 -27.64 19.77 -8.67
CA THR A 196 -26.44 19.23 -9.30
C THR A 196 -25.43 18.88 -8.20
N ARG A 197 -24.77 17.72 -8.27
CA ARG A 197 -23.79 17.31 -7.26
C ARG A 197 -22.54 16.75 -7.89
N PHE A 198 -21.42 16.79 -7.19
CA PHE A 198 -20.25 16.01 -7.57
C PHE A 198 -20.33 14.60 -6.97
N VAL A 199 -19.89 13.64 -7.77
CA VAL A 199 -19.58 12.27 -7.34
C VAL A 199 -18.11 12.05 -7.67
N TRP A 200 -17.36 11.49 -6.74
CA TRP A 200 -15.93 11.27 -6.85
C TRP A 200 -15.67 9.84 -7.28
N ASP A 201 -15.22 9.73 -8.53
CA ASP A 201 -15.05 8.47 -9.23
C ASP A 201 -13.59 8.01 -9.17
N VAL A 202 -13.38 6.85 -8.57
CA VAL A 202 -12.10 6.14 -8.61
C VAL A 202 -12.04 5.33 -9.89
N LYS A 203 -11.03 5.60 -10.71
CA LYS A 203 -10.78 4.89 -11.96
C LYS A 203 -9.47 4.13 -11.93
N LEU A 204 -9.51 2.94 -12.52
CA LEU A 204 -8.32 2.15 -12.76
C LEU A 204 -7.71 2.48 -14.12
N ASP A 205 -6.48 2.99 -14.10
CA ASP A 205 -5.64 2.94 -15.28
C ASP A 205 -5.01 1.54 -15.38
N ARG A 206 -5.58 0.71 -16.27
CA ARG A 206 -5.09 -0.66 -16.48
C ARG A 206 -3.68 -0.70 -17.08
N HIS A 207 -3.27 0.34 -17.81
CA HIS A 207 -1.99 0.39 -18.47
C HIS A 207 -0.87 0.70 -17.48
N TYR A 208 -1.08 1.70 -16.63
CA TYR A 208 -0.10 2.12 -15.62
C TYR A 208 -0.28 1.46 -14.25
N LYS A 209 -1.35 0.66 -14.07
CA LYS A 209 -1.76 0.07 -12.78
C LYS A 209 -1.89 1.13 -11.69
N SER A 210 -2.23 2.35 -12.08
CA SER A 210 -2.46 3.49 -11.20
C SER A 210 -3.95 3.69 -11.00
N VAL A 211 -4.27 4.38 -9.91
CA VAL A 211 -5.64 4.75 -9.57
C VAL A 211 -5.74 6.25 -9.52
N HIS A 212 -6.79 6.77 -10.13
CA HIS A 212 -7.05 8.21 -10.20
C HIS A 212 -8.45 8.50 -9.65
N LEU A 213 -8.54 9.53 -8.81
CA LEU A 213 -9.79 10.02 -8.29
C LEU A 213 -10.17 11.30 -9.04
N SER A 214 -11.33 11.30 -9.69
CA SER A 214 -11.82 12.43 -10.48
C SER A 214 -13.23 12.85 -10.06
N PRO A 215 -13.52 14.15 -9.93
CA PRO A 215 -14.89 14.61 -9.71
C PRO A 215 -15.72 14.45 -10.99
N CYS A 216 -16.96 13.98 -10.83
CA CYS A 216 -17.95 13.80 -11.88
C CYS A 216 -19.21 14.60 -11.52
N LEU A 217 -19.58 15.58 -12.34
CA LEU A 217 -20.75 16.42 -12.11
C LEU A 217 -22.01 15.68 -12.56
N GLN A 218 -22.86 15.27 -11.61
CA GLN A 218 -24.17 14.68 -11.84
C GLN A 218 -25.28 15.72 -11.76
N GLN A 219 -26.35 15.48 -12.51
CA GLN A 219 -27.58 16.28 -12.49
C GLN A 219 -28.76 15.36 -12.19
N GLU A 220 -29.73 15.87 -11.44
CA GLU A 220 -30.96 15.14 -11.16
C GLU A 220 -31.84 15.06 -12.44
N LYS A 221 -32.39 13.89 -12.72
CA LYS A 221 -33.30 13.67 -13.84
C LYS A 221 -34.72 14.06 -13.44
N LYS A 222 -35.51 14.54 -14.42
CA LYS A 222 -36.92 14.93 -14.23
C LYS A 222 -37.82 13.85 -13.62
N ASN A 223 -37.46 12.57 -13.79
CA ASN A 223 -38.24 11.42 -13.32
C ASN A 223 -37.67 10.80 -12.02
N GLY A 224 -36.76 11.51 -11.35
CA GLY A 224 -35.96 11.00 -10.23
C GLY A 224 -34.68 10.28 -10.69
N GLY A 225 -33.71 10.23 -9.78
CA GLY A 225 -32.39 9.63 -10.01
C GLY A 225 -31.39 10.56 -10.70
N TRP A 226 -30.14 10.11 -10.82
CA TRP A 226 -29.02 10.94 -11.27
C TRP A 226 -28.54 10.56 -12.69
N THR A 227 -27.97 11.52 -13.41
CA THR A 227 -27.18 11.22 -14.62
C THR A 227 -25.87 10.52 -14.26
N LYS A 228 -25.22 9.82 -15.22
CA LYS A 228 -23.89 9.19 -15.00
C LYS A 228 -22.79 10.21 -14.66
N GLY A 229 -23.09 11.50 -14.86
CA GLY A 229 -22.19 12.61 -14.64
C GLY A 229 -21.21 12.84 -15.77
N LYS A 230 -20.76 14.09 -15.91
CA LYS A 230 -19.65 14.47 -16.79
C LYS A 230 -18.40 14.61 -15.94
N GLU A 231 -17.34 13.92 -16.34
CA GLU A 231 -16.04 14.03 -15.68
C GLU A 231 -15.50 15.46 -15.75
N SER A 232 -14.95 15.91 -14.63
CA SER A 232 -14.34 17.22 -14.43
C SER A 232 -12.91 17.05 -13.94
N THR A 233 -12.02 17.97 -14.32
CA THR A 233 -10.69 18.03 -13.71
C THR A 233 -10.77 18.66 -12.32
N LEU A 234 -9.71 18.52 -11.52
CA LEU A 234 -9.61 19.19 -10.21
C LEU A 234 -9.60 20.71 -10.36
N GLU A 235 -8.99 21.27 -11.41
CA GLU A 235 -9.03 22.71 -11.68
C GLU A 235 -10.45 23.20 -12.00
N ALA A 236 -11.18 22.44 -12.82
CA ALA A 236 -12.55 22.76 -13.19
C ALA A 236 -13.49 22.65 -11.98
N PHE A 237 -13.26 21.65 -11.12
CA PHE A 237 -13.93 21.53 -9.83
C PHE A 237 -13.67 22.74 -8.95
N LEU A 238 -12.40 23.13 -8.71
CA LEU A 238 -12.05 24.28 -7.89
C LEU A 238 -12.59 25.62 -8.41
N LYS A 239 -12.80 25.75 -9.72
CA LYS A 239 -13.38 26.95 -10.37
C LYS A 239 -14.92 26.95 -10.40
N SER A 240 -15.56 25.83 -10.08
CA SER A 240 -17.02 25.74 -10.10
C SER A 240 -17.65 26.52 -8.95
N SER A 241 -18.94 26.85 -9.07
CA SER A 241 -19.64 27.63 -8.04
C SER A 241 -19.69 26.85 -6.73
N ARG A 242 -19.20 27.45 -5.65
CA ARG A 242 -19.25 26.87 -4.30
C ARG A 242 -20.68 26.65 -3.79
N GLU A 243 -21.67 27.34 -4.36
CA GLU A 243 -23.08 27.13 -4.07
C GLU A 243 -23.57 25.73 -4.50
N GLN A 244 -22.86 25.09 -5.44
CA GLN A 244 -23.14 23.73 -5.90
C GLN A 244 -22.33 22.67 -5.13
N TRP A 245 -21.45 23.09 -4.22
CA TRP A 245 -20.61 22.16 -3.48
C TRP A 245 -21.36 21.64 -2.28
N THR A 246 -21.38 20.32 -2.20
CA THR A 246 -21.72 19.72 -0.93
C THR A 246 -20.59 19.92 0.07
N ALA A 247 -20.97 19.80 1.33
CA ALA A 247 -20.18 19.16 2.34
C ALA A 247 -18.80 18.53 1.98
N ILE A 248 -18.89 17.37 1.36
CA ILE A 248 -17.80 16.47 1.03
C ILE A 248 -16.93 17.12 -0.05
N ASP A 249 -17.54 17.86 -0.97
CA ASP A 249 -16.81 18.62 -1.98
C ASP A 249 -15.96 19.72 -1.34
N GLN A 250 -16.49 20.42 -0.35
CA GLN A 250 -15.74 21.41 0.41
C GLN A 250 -14.56 20.76 1.16
N GLN A 251 -14.78 19.63 1.83
CA GLN A 251 -13.71 18.85 2.49
C GLN A 251 -12.61 18.46 1.51
N LEU A 252 -13.00 17.90 0.36
CA LEU A 252 -12.05 17.48 -0.66
C LEU A 252 -11.31 18.68 -1.25
N SER A 253 -11.96 19.83 -1.39
CA SER A 253 -11.33 21.05 -1.88
C SER A 253 -10.18 21.56 -1.00
N GLU A 254 -10.31 21.41 0.33
CA GLU A 254 -9.28 21.80 1.28
C GLU A 254 -8.08 20.85 1.28
N LEU A 255 -8.29 19.59 0.90
CA LEU A 255 -7.24 18.59 0.73
C LEU A 255 -6.50 18.72 -0.61
N ILE A 256 -7.04 19.48 -1.58
CA ILE A 256 -6.38 19.69 -2.86
C ILE A 256 -5.18 20.64 -2.67
N LYS A 257 -3.99 20.13 -2.98
CA LYS A 257 -2.76 20.93 -3.00
C LYS A 257 -2.62 21.60 -4.36
N GLN A 258 -2.59 22.93 -4.37
CA GLN A 258 -2.39 23.72 -5.58
C GLN A 258 -1.12 24.56 -5.48
N GLU A 259 -0.08 24.18 -6.22
CA GLU A 259 1.14 24.97 -6.38
C GLU A 259 1.07 25.84 -7.63
N ARG A 260 1.74 27.01 -7.65
CA ARG A 260 1.60 28.06 -8.69
C ARG A 260 1.80 27.59 -10.14
N TRP A 261 2.40 26.43 -10.38
CA TRP A 261 2.75 25.91 -11.71
C TRP A 261 2.46 24.41 -11.89
N GLN A 262 1.74 23.79 -10.95
CA GLN A 262 1.41 22.37 -11.03
C GLN A 262 -0.10 22.17 -11.10
N THR A 263 -0.51 21.12 -11.81
CA THR A 263 -1.88 20.60 -11.76
C THR A 263 -2.23 20.32 -10.29
N PRO A 264 -3.33 20.86 -9.74
CA PRO A 264 -3.80 20.49 -8.41
C PRO A 264 -3.81 18.99 -8.20
N THR A 265 -3.36 18.57 -7.03
CA THR A 265 -3.28 17.16 -6.65
C THR A 265 -4.11 16.89 -5.41
N LEU A 266 -4.73 15.71 -5.37
CA LEU A 266 -5.49 15.20 -4.25
C LEU A 266 -4.94 13.84 -3.87
N GLU A 267 -4.50 13.68 -2.62
CA GLU A 267 -4.00 12.40 -2.13
C GLU A 267 -5.18 11.43 -1.91
N LEU A 268 -5.10 10.26 -2.57
CA LEU A 268 -6.20 9.29 -2.59
C LEU A 268 -6.59 8.83 -1.18
N ALA A 269 -5.62 8.55 -0.30
CA ALA A 269 -5.87 8.15 1.08
C ALA A 269 -6.71 9.16 1.87
N ASP A 270 -6.41 10.46 1.73
CA ASP A 270 -7.10 11.50 2.49
C ASP A 270 -8.51 11.70 1.93
N ALA A 271 -8.66 11.64 0.60
CA ALA A 271 -9.96 11.69 -0.05
C ALA A 271 -10.87 10.50 0.29
N LEU A 272 -10.34 9.28 0.33
CA LEU A 272 -11.12 8.08 0.68
C LEU A 272 -11.67 8.13 2.10
N ARG A 273 -10.93 8.71 3.06
CA ARG A 273 -11.43 8.91 4.43
C ARG A 273 -12.63 9.85 4.47
N VAL A 274 -12.57 10.93 3.70
CA VAL A 274 -13.65 11.91 3.57
C VAL A 274 -14.86 11.28 2.89
N LEU A 275 -14.65 10.52 1.82
CA LEU A 275 -15.71 9.90 1.04
C LEU A 275 -16.38 8.72 1.74
N ALA A 276 -15.75 8.12 2.76
CA ALA A 276 -16.26 6.94 3.44
C ALA A 276 -17.60 7.20 4.13
N GLY A 277 -18.59 6.35 3.84
CA GLY A 277 -19.97 6.48 4.31
C GLY A 277 -20.78 7.56 3.60
N SER A 278 -20.23 8.24 2.59
CA SER A 278 -20.97 9.17 1.74
C SER A 278 -21.60 8.44 0.54
N ASP A 279 -22.64 9.04 -0.04
CA ASP A 279 -23.26 8.55 -1.28
C ASP A 279 -22.57 9.10 -2.54
N GLN A 280 -21.45 9.82 -2.37
CA GLN A 280 -20.71 10.49 -3.44
C GLN A 280 -19.49 9.70 -3.91
N PHE A 281 -19.26 8.50 -3.38
CA PHE A 281 -18.20 7.63 -3.87
C PHE A 281 -18.70 6.78 -5.06
N ALA A 282 -17.88 6.71 -6.11
CA ALA A 282 -18.07 5.78 -7.22
C ALA A 282 -16.76 5.09 -7.59
N PHE A 283 -16.88 3.91 -8.19
CA PHE A 283 -15.78 3.17 -8.78
C PHE A 283 -16.13 2.81 -10.23
N ASP A 284 -15.29 3.20 -11.19
CA ASP A 284 -15.53 3.06 -12.63
C ASP A 284 -16.94 3.54 -13.05
N ARG A 285 -17.40 4.65 -12.47
CA ARG A 285 -18.71 5.32 -12.62
C ARG A 285 -19.91 4.59 -12.01
N ASP A 286 -19.70 3.47 -11.35
CA ASP A 286 -20.75 2.77 -10.62
C ASP A 286 -20.71 3.19 -9.14
N GLN A 287 -21.86 3.61 -8.62
CA GLN A 287 -21.98 4.02 -7.22
C GLN A 287 -21.70 2.82 -6.31
N CYS A 288 -20.79 3.02 -5.35
CA CYS A 288 -20.35 2.00 -4.41
C CYS A 288 -20.41 2.53 -2.98
N GLU A 289 -20.67 1.65 -2.02
CA GLU A 289 -20.54 1.96 -0.61
C GLU A 289 -19.06 1.91 -0.24
N LEU A 290 -18.50 3.03 0.24
CA LEU A 290 -17.14 3.08 0.75
C LEU A 290 -17.14 3.02 2.27
N GLU A 291 -16.45 2.04 2.83
CA GLU A 291 -16.15 1.97 4.26
C GLU A 291 -14.64 2.13 4.51
N THR A 292 -14.28 2.61 5.69
CA THR A 292 -12.89 2.65 6.14
C THR A 292 -12.69 1.66 7.28
N ARG A 293 -11.61 0.89 7.18
CA ARG A 293 -11.15 -0.02 8.23
C ARG A 293 -9.67 0.22 8.50
N PRO A 294 -9.15 -0.06 9.70
CA PRO A 294 -7.70 -0.09 9.90
C PRO A 294 -7.11 -1.29 9.16
N LEU A 295 -5.92 -1.11 8.60
CA LEU A 295 -5.12 -2.23 8.14
C LEU A 295 -4.56 -2.98 9.35
N GLU A 296 -4.82 -4.29 9.41
CA GLU A 296 -4.32 -5.16 10.47
C GLU A 296 -3.34 -6.17 9.89
N ILE A 297 -2.24 -6.42 10.61
CA ILE A 297 -1.41 -7.61 10.37
C ILE A 297 -1.99 -8.76 11.17
N ILE A 298 -2.22 -9.90 10.53
CA ILE A 298 -2.90 -11.05 11.13
C ILE A 298 -1.93 -12.23 11.12
N VAL A 299 -1.77 -12.85 12.29
CA VAL A 299 -1.06 -14.12 12.46
C VAL A 299 -2.10 -15.19 12.76
N GLN A 300 -2.11 -16.25 11.96
CA GLN A 300 -3.00 -17.39 12.14
C GLN A 300 -2.18 -18.65 12.41
N GLU A 301 -2.65 -19.51 13.31
CA GLU A 301 -2.12 -20.87 13.43
C GLU A 301 -2.74 -21.74 12.33
N VAL A 302 -1.87 -22.44 11.60
CA VAL A 302 -2.24 -23.38 10.54
C VAL A 302 -1.45 -24.67 10.73
N GLU A 303 -1.86 -25.74 10.06
CA GLU A 303 -1.10 -26.99 10.07
C GLU A 303 0.34 -26.72 9.57
N GLY A 304 1.33 -27.09 10.38
CA GLY A 304 2.75 -26.89 10.08
C GLY A 304 3.35 -25.55 10.54
N GLY A 305 2.57 -24.60 11.08
CA GLY A 305 3.14 -23.37 11.65
C GLY A 305 2.21 -22.16 11.71
N LEU A 306 2.77 -20.98 11.46
CA LEU A 306 2.07 -19.70 11.50
C LEU A 306 1.95 -19.11 10.09
N ARG A 307 0.77 -18.64 9.71
CA ARG A 307 0.55 -17.90 8.48
C ARG A 307 0.40 -16.41 8.78
N LEU A 308 1.11 -15.58 8.01
CA LEU A 308 0.91 -14.13 8.00
C LEU A 308 -0.07 -13.73 6.90
N SER A 309 -0.99 -12.83 7.24
CA SER A 309 -1.87 -12.16 6.29
C SER A 309 -2.16 -10.74 6.77
N THR A 310 -2.97 -10.01 6.01
CA THR A 310 -3.54 -8.73 6.43
C THR A 310 -5.06 -8.75 6.35
N SER A 311 -5.72 -7.83 7.05
CA SER A 311 -7.17 -7.66 6.94
C SER A 311 -7.64 -7.43 5.50
N ALA A 312 -6.81 -6.78 4.67
CA ALA A 312 -7.08 -6.58 3.25
C ALA A 312 -6.94 -7.88 2.44
N THR A 313 -5.87 -8.66 2.67
CA THR A 313 -5.70 -9.94 1.94
C THR A 313 -6.76 -10.95 2.35
N ASP A 314 -7.12 -11.01 3.63
CA ASP A 314 -8.18 -11.91 4.12
C ASP A 314 -9.54 -11.57 3.51
N LEU A 315 -9.88 -10.27 3.39
CA LEU A 315 -11.12 -9.84 2.72
C LEU A 315 -11.17 -10.31 1.27
N MET A 316 -10.05 -10.22 0.55
CA MET A 316 -9.95 -10.69 -0.83
C MET A 316 -10.06 -12.21 -0.93
N SER A 317 -9.36 -12.94 -0.07
CA SER A 317 -9.38 -14.41 -0.03
C SER A 317 -10.72 -14.99 0.39
N ALA A 318 -11.55 -14.24 1.11
CA ALA A 318 -12.90 -14.64 1.50
C ALA A 318 -13.93 -14.51 0.36
N GLN A 319 -13.57 -13.95 -0.79
CA GLN A 319 -14.49 -13.87 -1.93
C GLN A 319 -14.58 -15.21 -2.67
N PRO A 320 -15.76 -15.54 -3.25
CA PRO A 320 -15.91 -16.71 -4.10
C PRO A 320 -14.88 -16.74 -5.24
N GLU A 321 -14.48 -17.95 -5.64
CA GLU A 321 -13.62 -18.11 -6.82
C GLU A 321 -14.28 -17.47 -8.06
N GLY A 322 -13.50 -16.67 -8.78
CA GLY A 322 -13.97 -15.95 -9.97
C GLY A 322 -14.55 -14.56 -9.69
N SER A 323 -14.78 -14.18 -8.43
CA SER A 323 -15.24 -12.82 -8.11
C SER A 323 -14.22 -11.76 -8.54
N GLN A 324 -14.72 -10.68 -9.13
CA GLN A 324 -13.87 -9.55 -9.54
C GLN A 324 -13.52 -8.67 -8.32
N THR A 325 -12.36 -8.94 -7.73
CA THR A 325 -11.77 -8.11 -6.68
C THR A 325 -10.72 -7.18 -7.26
N PHE A 326 -10.82 -5.90 -6.94
CA PHE A 326 -9.81 -4.91 -7.29
C PHE A 326 -8.98 -4.54 -6.05
N PHE A 327 -7.68 -4.32 -6.25
CA PHE A 327 -6.71 -3.96 -5.22
C PHE A 327 -5.85 -2.80 -5.71
N ALA A 328 -5.79 -1.73 -4.92
CA ALA A 328 -5.03 -0.54 -5.24
C ALA A 328 -4.23 0.01 -4.07
N ASP A 329 -3.09 0.58 -4.40
CA ASP A 329 -2.27 1.37 -3.49
C ASP A 329 -2.88 2.77 -3.31
N ALA A 330 -3.17 3.15 -2.06
CA ALA A 330 -3.61 4.49 -1.70
C ALA A 330 -2.49 5.32 -1.03
N LYS A 331 -1.23 4.89 -1.19
CA LYS A 331 -0.01 5.33 -0.49
C LYS A 331 -0.04 5.09 1.02
N ARG A 332 -1.06 5.57 1.73
CA ARG A 332 -1.24 5.44 3.19
C ARG A 332 -2.31 4.40 3.54
N GLY A 333 -2.26 3.26 2.87
CA GLY A 333 -3.25 2.21 2.99
C GLY A 333 -3.50 1.52 1.66
N VAL A 334 -4.53 0.70 1.63
CA VAL A 334 -4.94 -0.03 0.42
C VAL A 334 -6.43 0.07 0.22
N LEU A 335 -6.85 0.22 -1.03
CA LEU A 335 -8.26 0.19 -1.42
C LEU A 335 -8.56 -1.19 -2.02
N VAL A 336 -9.57 -1.87 -1.46
CA VAL A 336 -10.11 -3.12 -2.01
C VAL A 336 -11.53 -2.86 -2.49
N VAL A 337 -11.83 -3.18 -3.75
CA VAL A 337 -13.19 -3.02 -4.31
C VAL A 337 -13.75 -4.38 -4.68
N LEU A 338 -14.94 -4.68 -4.17
CA LEU A 338 -15.73 -5.87 -4.40
C LEU A 338 -16.87 -5.49 -5.36
N GLN A 339 -16.59 -5.52 -6.67
CA GLN A 339 -17.48 -4.90 -7.68
C GLN A 339 -18.88 -5.52 -7.69
N GLU A 340 -18.98 -6.84 -7.56
CA GLU A 340 -20.25 -7.58 -7.50
C GLU A 340 -21.13 -7.17 -6.31
N LYS A 341 -20.50 -6.74 -5.20
CA LYS A 341 -21.18 -6.29 -3.98
C LYS A 341 -21.41 -4.78 -3.94
N ARG A 342 -20.92 -4.03 -4.94
CA ARG A 342 -20.88 -2.56 -4.94
C ARG A 342 -20.29 -1.99 -3.65
N GLN A 343 -19.27 -2.66 -3.13
CA GLN A 343 -18.64 -2.34 -1.86
C GLN A 343 -17.16 -2.06 -2.08
N ALA A 344 -16.67 -0.99 -1.46
CA ALA A 344 -15.27 -0.63 -1.42
C ALA A 344 -14.83 -0.49 0.04
N VAL A 345 -13.66 -1.03 0.35
CA VAL A 345 -13.08 -0.99 1.68
C VAL A 345 -11.71 -0.34 1.57
N TYR A 346 -11.58 0.84 2.17
CA TYR A 346 -10.29 1.47 2.36
C TYR A 346 -9.67 1.02 3.67
N PHE A 347 -8.57 0.27 3.59
CA PHE A 347 -7.77 -0.11 4.74
C PHE A 347 -6.71 0.95 5.01
N SER A 348 -6.99 1.85 5.95
CA SER A 348 -6.06 2.90 6.36
C SER A 348 -4.83 2.28 7.03
N GLY A 349 -3.65 2.67 6.59
CA GLY A 349 -2.39 2.14 7.10
C GLY A 349 -1.21 3.09 6.90
N PRO A 350 -0.01 2.69 7.31
CA PRO A 350 1.20 3.47 7.04
C PRO A 350 1.59 3.46 5.55
N PRO A 351 2.50 4.35 5.13
CA PRO A 351 3.19 4.23 3.85
C PRO A 351 3.72 2.82 3.59
N HIS A 352 3.66 2.36 2.34
CA HIS A 352 4.08 1.01 1.91
C HIS A 352 3.20 -0.15 2.40
N SER A 353 1.98 0.13 2.87
CA SER A 353 0.97 -0.90 3.18
C SER A 353 0.63 -1.79 1.98
N SER A 354 0.64 -1.23 0.77
CA SER A 354 0.39 -1.95 -0.49
C SER A 354 1.45 -3.01 -0.77
N ASP A 355 2.71 -2.70 -0.50
CA ASP A 355 3.85 -3.59 -0.73
C ASP A 355 3.74 -4.86 0.12
N ILE A 356 3.50 -4.71 1.42
CA ILE A 356 3.36 -5.86 2.33
C ILE A 356 2.11 -6.70 2.00
N CYS A 357 0.99 -6.06 1.66
CA CYS A 357 -0.21 -6.79 1.24
C CYS A 357 0.04 -7.58 -0.06
N ASN A 358 0.73 -6.98 -1.03
CA ASN A 358 1.09 -7.65 -2.28
C ASN A 358 2.06 -8.81 -2.06
N HIS A 359 3.03 -8.63 -1.16
CA HIS A 359 4.00 -9.66 -0.78
C HIS A 359 3.30 -10.86 -0.14
N LEU A 360 2.53 -10.63 0.92
CA LEU A 360 1.80 -11.69 1.64
C LEU A 360 0.73 -12.38 0.77
N ARG A 361 0.09 -11.64 -0.14
CA ARG A 361 -0.85 -12.23 -1.11
C ARG A 361 -0.17 -13.20 -2.08
N LYS A 362 1.06 -12.91 -2.51
CA LYS A 362 1.82 -13.77 -3.44
C LYS A 362 2.52 -14.92 -2.73
N GLN A 363 2.84 -14.74 -1.46
CA GLN A 363 3.62 -15.68 -0.65
C GLN A 363 2.85 -16.03 0.61
N ALA A 364 1.92 -16.98 0.48
CA ALA A 364 1.18 -17.56 1.60
C ALA A 364 2.02 -18.63 2.32
N ASP A 365 3.30 -18.32 2.59
CA ASP A 365 4.22 -19.28 3.18
C ASP A 365 3.89 -19.51 4.66
N ILE A 366 4.02 -20.77 5.09
CA ILE A 366 3.81 -21.18 6.47
C ILE A 366 5.15 -21.01 7.20
N ILE A 367 5.17 -20.14 8.20
CA ILE A 367 6.32 -19.87 9.03
C ILE A 367 6.45 -21.01 10.05
N PRO A 368 7.55 -21.77 10.04
CA PRO A 368 7.75 -22.88 10.98
C PRO A 368 7.70 -22.42 12.45
N LEU A 369 7.23 -23.28 13.35
CA LEU A 369 7.07 -22.96 14.77
C LEU A 369 8.40 -22.58 15.45
N GLU A 370 9.53 -23.10 14.95
CA GLU A 370 10.87 -22.77 15.44
C GLU A 370 11.20 -21.28 15.23
N LYS A 371 10.60 -20.64 14.21
CA LYS A 371 10.79 -19.22 13.90
C LYS A 371 9.75 -18.32 14.58
N LYS A 372 8.81 -18.88 15.37
CA LYS A 372 7.76 -18.13 16.10
C LYS A 372 8.33 -16.98 16.92
N ALA A 373 9.38 -17.22 17.71
CA ALA A 373 9.98 -16.19 18.56
C ALA A 373 10.56 -15.03 17.74
N ALA A 374 11.19 -15.32 16.59
CA ALA A 374 11.70 -14.31 15.69
C ALA A 374 10.57 -13.47 15.10
N LEU A 375 9.48 -14.11 14.63
CA LEU A 375 8.32 -13.40 14.11
C LEU A 375 7.71 -12.46 15.16
N LEU A 376 7.48 -12.93 16.38
CA LEU A 376 6.87 -12.12 17.45
C LEU A 376 7.74 -10.91 17.80
N LYS A 377 9.07 -11.06 17.78
CA LYS A 377 10.01 -9.96 17.97
C LYS A 377 9.86 -8.88 16.90
N GLU A 378 9.63 -9.25 15.65
CA GLU A 378 9.42 -8.31 14.54
C GLU A 378 8.05 -7.63 14.56
N LEU A 379 7.04 -8.29 15.14
CA LEU A 379 5.70 -7.74 15.30
C LEU A 379 5.57 -6.78 16.48
N GLU A 380 6.45 -6.86 17.48
CA GLU A 380 6.37 -6.04 18.69
C GLU A 380 6.36 -4.53 18.41
N PRO A 381 7.25 -3.97 17.57
CA PRO A 381 7.22 -2.54 17.26
C PRO A 381 5.92 -2.12 16.57
N LEU A 382 5.31 -3.01 15.77
CA LEU A 382 4.07 -2.75 15.04
C LEU A 382 2.87 -2.64 15.99
N ARG A 383 2.83 -3.40 17.10
CA ARG A 383 1.70 -3.40 18.06
C ARG A 383 1.43 -2.02 18.68
N SER A 384 2.45 -1.16 18.72
CA SER A 384 2.35 0.20 19.25
C SER A 384 1.74 1.22 18.28
N CYS A 385 1.74 0.93 16.97
CA CYS A 385 1.42 1.90 15.93
C CYS A 385 0.41 1.39 14.89
N MET A 386 0.12 0.10 14.88
CA MET A 386 -0.96 -0.49 14.10
C MET A 386 -1.54 -1.75 14.77
N ALA A 387 -2.72 -2.15 14.31
CA ALA A 387 -3.37 -3.36 14.84
C ALA A 387 -2.62 -4.62 14.36
N VAL A 388 -2.23 -5.46 15.32
CA VAL A 388 -1.66 -6.79 15.06
C VAL A 388 -2.53 -7.82 15.78
N ARG A 389 -3.17 -8.71 15.02
CA ARG A 389 -3.97 -9.81 15.55
C ARG A 389 -3.11 -11.06 15.71
N LEU A 390 -3.06 -11.58 16.92
CA LEU A 390 -2.33 -12.81 17.23
C LEU A 390 -3.32 -13.95 17.57
N PRO A 391 -2.93 -15.22 17.39
CA PRO A 391 -3.70 -16.37 17.84
C PRO A 391 -3.92 -16.36 19.36
N GLU A 392 -5.02 -16.96 19.81
CA GLU A 392 -5.36 -17.05 21.24
C GLU A 392 -4.28 -17.79 22.05
N SER A 393 -3.61 -18.77 21.46
CA SER A 393 -2.48 -19.49 22.07
C SER A 393 -1.27 -18.59 22.39
N ILE A 394 -1.17 -17.41 21.77
CA ILE A 394 -0.04 -16.47 21.92
C ILE A 394 -0.43 -15.27 22.77
N ALA A 395 -1.56 -14.64 22.47
CA ALA A 395 -1.96 -13.37 23.08
C ALA A 395 -3.25 -13.46 23.90
N GLY A 396 -3.78 -14.67 24.07
CA GLY A 396 -5.05 -14.90 24.75
C GLY A 396 -6.27 -14.43 23.95
N LYS A 397 -7.43 -14.57 24.58
CA LYS A 397 -8.73 -14.34 23.95
C LYS A 397 -8.94 -12.88 23.55
N ASP A 398 -9.72 -12.71 22.49
CA ASP A 398 -10.27 -11.43 22.09
C ASP A 398 -11.38 -11.04 23.08
N VAL A 399 -11.19 -9.91 23.76
CA VAL A 399 -12.19 -9.31 24.65
C VAL A 399 -12.70 -8.03 24.01
N PRO A 400 -13.94 -8.02 23.50
CA PRO A 400 -14.51 -6.79 22.96
C PRO A 400 -14.65 -5.77 24.10
N TYR A 401 -14.33 -4.51 23.80
CA TYR A 401 -14.62 -3.42 24.71
C TYR A 401 -15.07 -2.18 23.94
N ASN A 402 -15.84 -1.34 24.62
CA ASN A 402 -16.28 -0.07 24.09
C ASN A 402 -15.42 1.03 24.71
N GLY A 403 -14.78 1.84 23.85
CA GLY A 403 -14.17 3.07 24.33
C GLY A 403 -15.21 4.03 24.90
N GLN A 404 -14.78 4.90 25.80
CA GLN A 404 -15.66 5.86 26.47
C GLN A 404 -15.90 7.07 25.55
N MET A 405 -17.17 7.30 25.17
CA MET A 405 -17.53 8.49 24.41
C MET A 405 -17.26 9.73 25.24
N THR A 406 -16.57 10.69 24.65
CA THR A 406 -16.06 11.88 25.32
C THR A 406 -16.40 13.12 24.51
N LEU A 407 -17.08 14.09 25.11
CA LEU A 407 -17.37 15.39 24.52
C LEU A 407 -16.31 16.38 25.00
N VAL A 408 -15.41 16.78 24.11
CA VAL A 408 -14.38 17.78 24.38
C VAL A 408 -14.91 19.16 24.01
N LEU A 409 -14.92 20.06 24.99
CA LEU A 409 -15.45 21.42 24.89
C LEU A 409 -14.34 22.47 25.02
N GLN A 410 -14.38 23.51 24.19
CA GLN A 410 -13.49 24.66 24.29
C GLN A 410 -14.27 25.95 24.09
N LEU A 411 -14.44 26.73 25.16
CA LEU A 411 -14.99 28.08 25.07
C LEU A 411 -13.88 29.05 24.63
N ARG A 412 -14.12 29.79 23.55
CA ARG A 412 -13.21 30.78 23.00
C ARG A 412 -13.44 32.16 23.63
N ARG A 413 -12.44 33.04 23.52
CA ARG A 413 -12.51 34.43 24.03
C ARG A 413 -13.64 35.26 23.44
N ASN A 414 -14.11 34.91 22.25
CA ASN A 414 -15.21 35.59 21.56
C ASN A 414 -16.60 35.01 21.91
N GLY A 415 -16.70 34.15 22.94
CA GLY A 415 -17.97 33.58 23.40
C GLY A 415 -18.44 32.35 22.63
N MET A 416 -17.75 31.94 21.55
CA MET A 416 -18.10 30.73 20.81
C MET A 416 -17.60 29.46 21.51
N LEU A 417 -18.37 28.39 21.43
CA LEU A 417 -18.02 27.06 21.96
C LEU A 417 -17.66 26.11 20.83
N ASP A 418 -16.45 25.56 20.85
CA ASP A 418 -16.10 24.40 20.04
C ASP A 418 -16.42 23.14 20.85
N ALA A 419 -17.15 22.20 20.24
CA ALA A 419 -17.53 20.92 20.83
C ALA A 419 -17.12 19.79 19.90
N SER A 420 -16.50 18.72 20.41
CA SER A 420 -16.12 17.57 19.60
C SER A 420 -16.32 16.25 20.34
N ILE A 421 -16.86 15.24 19.65
CA ILE A 421 -17.00 13.89 20.17
C ILE A 421 -15.74 13.09 19.81
N GLN A 422 -15.09 12.54 20.82
CA GLN A 422 -13.92 11.69 20.75
C GLN A 422 -14.18 10.39 21.52
N VAL A 423 -13.37 9.38 21.28
CA VAL A 423 -13.39 8.12 22.03
C VAL A 423 -12.13 8.05 22.86
N ARG A 424 -12.27 7.91 24.18
CA ARG A 424 -11.15 7.61 25.07
C ARG A 424 -10.92 6.10 25.10
N ASP A 425 -9.74 5.66 24.67
CA ASP A 425 -9.35 4.26 24.66
C ASP A 425 -8.84 3.77 26.03
N ARG A 426 -8.46 2.49 26.12
CA ARG A 426 -7.94 1.91 27.37
C ARG A 426 -6.62 2.52 27.83
N ASN A 427 -5.82 3.04 26.89
CA ASN A 427 -4.58 3.76 27.16
C ASN A 427 -4.82 5.21 27.59
N GLN A 428 -6.07 5.61 27.83
CA GLN A 428 -6.50 6.97 28.16
C GLN A 428 -6.23 7.99 27.03
N MET A 429 -5.95 7.52 25.82
CA MET A 429 -5.75 8.38 24.66
C MET A 429 -7.09 8.71 24.03
N LEU A 430 -7.25 9.99 23.67
CA LEU A 430 -8.41 10.46 22.92
C LEU A 430 -8.17 10.25 21.43
N GLN A 431 -9.10 9.56 20.79
CA GLN A 431 -9.07 9.25 19.36
C GLN A 431 -10.34 9.76 18.69
N SER A 432 -10.25 10.10 17.41
CA SER A 432 -11.46 10.29 16.61
C SER A 432 -12.25 8.98 16.53
N PRO A 433 -13.59 9.01 16.56
CA PRO A 433 -14.41 7.81 16.42
C PRO A 433 -14.10 7.04 15.13
N GLY A 434 -13.88 5.73 15.26
CA GLY A 434 -13.48 4.88 14.15
C GLY A 434 -12.01 4.97 13.74
N GLU A 435 -11.19 5.73 14.48
CA GLU A 435 -9.75 5.85 14.27
C GLU A 435 -8.94 5.33 15.48
N GLY A 436 -7.61 5.28 15.30
CA GLY A 436 -6.66 4.78 16.29
C GLY A 436 -6.48 3.26 16.24
N LEU A 437 -5.81 2.71 17.25
CA LEU A 437 -5.59 1.27 17.37
C LEU A 437 -6.91 0.56 17.64
N ALA A 438 -7.33 -0.34 16.75
CA ALA A 438 -8.48 -1.20 16.97
C ALA A 438 -8.22 -2.30 18.01
N ARG A 439 -6.95 -2.63 18.24
CA ARG A 439 -6.53 -3.74 19.09
C ARG A 439 -5.42 -3.31 20.02
N ILE A 440 -5.60 -3.56 21.31
CA ILE A 440 -4.62 -3.29 22.37
C ILE A 440 -4.32 -4.60 23.05
N HIS A 441 -3.05 -4.82 23.38
CA HIS A 441 -2.60 -6.01 24.06
C HIS A 441 -2.20 -5.66 25.48
N GLU A 442 -2.76 -6.36 26.46
CA GLU A 442 -2.47 -6.16 27.88
C GLU A 442 -2.20 -7.50 28.56
N THR A 443 -1.44 -7.48 29.66
CA THR A 443 -1.31 -8.63 30.56
C THR A 443 -2.13 -8.33 31.80
N VAL A 444 -3.16 -9.14 32.06
CA VAL A 444 -4.06 -9.03 33.22
C VAL A 444 -3.99 -10.33 33.99
N ASP A 445 -3.64 -10.27 35.29
CA ASP A 445 -3.48 -11.45 36.15
C ASP A 445 -2.58 -12.53 35.52
N GLU A 446 -1.41 -12.09 35.01
CA GLU A 446 -0.42 -12.93 34.31
C GLU A 446 -0.90 -13.58 33.00
N LYS A 447 -2.10 -13.22 32.52
CA LYS A 447 -2.65 -13.71 31.25
C LYS A 447 -2.64 -12.60 30.21
N SER A 448 -2.08 -12.91 29.04
CA SER A 448 -2.22 -12.04 27.86
C SER A 448 -3.69 -11.98 27.45
N VAL A 449 -4.18 -10.76 27.15
CA VAL A 449 -5.52 -10.51 26.64
C VAL A 449 -5.44 -9.52 25.47
N GLN A 450 -6.28 -9.74 24.46
CA GLN A 450 -6.41 -8.84 23.31
C GLN A 450 -7.72 -8.06 23.41
N TYR A 451 -7.64 -6.79 23.77
CA TYR A 451 -8.80 -5.91 23.81
C TYR A 451 -9.11 -5.38 22.41
N VAL A 452 -10.35 -5.56 21.95
CA VAL A 452 -10.78 -5.21 20.58
C VAL A 452 -11.88 -4.15 20.62
N ARG A 453 -11.65 -3.03 19.93
CA ARG A 453 -12.64 -1.97 19.72
C ARG A 453 -13.52 -2.28 18.52
N ASN A 454 -14.81 -1.98 18.64
CA ASN A 454 -15.69 -1.96 17.48
C ASN A 454 -15.73 -0.55 16.87
N LEU A 455 -14.81 -0.27 15.96
CA LEU A 455 -14.65 1.04 15.33
C LEU A 455 -15.88 1.48 14.51
N ALA A 456 -16.58 0.54 13.88
CA ALA A 456 -17.80 0.85 13.11
C ALA A 456 -18.95 1.25 14.04
N ASP A 457 -19.12 0.51 15.13
CA ASP A 457 -20.09 0.84 16.18
C ASP A 457 -19.78 2.18 16.86
N GLU A 458 -18.49 2.51 17.08
CA GLU A 458 -18.10 3.83 17.60
C GLU A 458 -18.54 4.97 16.69
N VAL A 459 -18.36 4.83 15.37
CA VAL A 459 -18.83 5.83 14.39
C VAL A 459 -20.35 5.96 14.44
N GLN A 460 -21.06 4.83 14.57
CA GLN A 460 -22.51 4.82 14.63
C GLN A 460 -23.03 5.50 15.91
N ARG A 461 -22.53 5.09 17.08
CA ARG A 461 -22.85 5.71 18.37
C ARG A 461 -22.53 7.21 18.39
N THR A 462 -21.44 7.63 17.74
CA THR A 462 -21.12 9.05 17.60
C THR A 462 -22.19 9.81 16.82
N ARG A 463 -22.71 9.25 15.72
CA ARG A 463 -23.79 9.88 14.94
C ARG A 463 -25.07 10.00 15.73
N GLU A 464 -25.42 8.96 16.48
CA GLU A 464 -26.58 8.95 17.37
C GLU A 464 -26.44 10.02 18.46
N LEU A 465 -25.30 10.04 19.16
CA LEU A 465 -25.02 11.01 20.21
C LEU A 465 -24.98 12.46 19.68
N ALA A 466 -24.41 12.69 18.49
CA ALA A 466 -24.41 14.02 17.87
C ALA A 466 -25.83 14.50 17.52
N THR A 467 -26.72 13.58 17.16
CA THR A 467 -28.13 13.87 16.89
C THR A 467 -28.87 14.19 18.19
N GLU A 468 -28.65 13.39 19.25
CA GLU A 468 -29.23 13.59 20.57
C GLU A 468 -28.83 14.94 21.18
N LEU A 469 -27.53 15.28 21.15
CA LEU A 469 -26.98 16.54 21.65
C LEU A 469 -27.30 17.75 20.75
N LYS A 470 -28.06 17.53 19.67
CA LYS A 470 -28.47 18.54 18.67
C LYS A 470 -27.29 19.34 18.14
N LEU A 471 -26.13 18.71 17.97
CA LEU A 471 -24.89 19.40 17.59
C LEU A 471 -24.96 20.05 16.20
N LYS A 472 -25.93 19.63 15.38
CA LYS A 472 -26.24 20.24 14.07
C LYS A 472 -26.66 21.72 14.13
N ARG A 473 -26.99 22.26 15.31
CA ARG A 473 -27.21 23.72 15.49
C ARG A 473 -25.93 24.53 15.34
N GLY A 474 -24.78 23.91 15.63
CA GLY A 474 -23.47 24.52 15.43
C GLY A 474 -22.98 24.36 14.01
N VAL A 475 -22.07 25.25 13.61
CA VAL A 475 -21.31 25.14 12.36
C VAL A 475 -20.29 24.00 12.53
N PRO A 476 -20.34 22.92 11.74
CA PRO A 476 -19.36 21.85 11.83
C PRO A 476 -17.94 22.36 11.57
N ILE A 477 -17.00 21.97 12.43
CA ILE A 477 -15.56 22.30 12.31
C ILE A 477 -14.69 21.06 12.13
N SER A 478 -15.23 19.85 12.35
CA SER A 478 -14.59 18.56 12.06
C SER A 478 -15.61 17.43 11.86
N ARG A 479 -15.16 16.23 11.44
CA ARG A 479 -16.05 15.05 11.25
C ARG A 479 -16.94 14.80 12.47
N CYS A 480 -16.40 15.02 13.66
CA CYS A 480 -17.08 14.84 14.93
C CYS A 480 -17.01 16.11 15.78
N GLY A 481 -16.99 17.30 15.18
CA GLY A 481 -16.86 18.56 15.90
C GLY A 481 -17.62 19.73 15.30
N TRP A 482 -18.08 20.62 16.16
CA TRP A 482 -19.00 21.72 15.86
C TRP A 482 -18.61 22.98 16.63
N ARG A 483 -18.90 24.14 16.06
CA ARG A 483 -18.77 25.46 16.66
C ARG A 483 -20.13 26.07 16.83
N ILE A 484 -20.47 26.42 18.06
CA ILE A 484 -21.75 26.99 18.45
C ILE A 484 -21.50 28.43 18.87
N SER A 485 -22.18 29.37 18.23
CA SER A 485 -22.04 30.81 18.50
C SER A 485 -23.20 31.39 19.30
N ASP A 486 -24.35 30.72 19.31
CA ASP A 486 -25.54 31.15 20.04
C ASP A 486 -25.48 30.70 21.50
N ALA A 487 -25.79 31.60 22.43
CA ALA A 487 -25.65 31.36 23.86
C ALA A 487 -26.72 30.40 24.42
N ASP A 488 -27.94 30.47 23.88
CA ASP A 488 -29.03 29.57 24.28
C ASP A 488 -28.73 28.14 23.79
N ASP A 489 -28.17 28.01 22.59
CA ASP A 489 -27.70 26.74 22.06
C ASP A 489 -26.53 26.15 22.87
N ILE A 490 -25.61 26.97 23.36
CA ILE A 490 -24.54 26.54 24.27
C ILE A 490 -25.14 26.00 25.58
N SER A 491 -26.06 26.75 26.20
CA SER A 491 -26.72 26.35 27.44
C SER A 491 -27.48 25.03 27.28
N ASN A 492 -28.26 24.91 26.20
CA ASN A 492 -28.98 23.70 25.85
C ASN A 492 -28.03 22.51 25.61
N LEU A 493 -26.85 22.71 24.98
CA LEU A 493 -25.85 21.65 24.82
C LEU A 493 -25.34 21.15 26.17
N LEU A 494 -25.00 22.06 27.08
CA LEU A 494 -24.48 21.68 28.39
C LEU A 494 -25.54 20.92 29.20
N SER A 495 -26.81 21.30 29.07
CA SER A 495 -27.94 20.58 29.70
C SER A 495 -28.13 19.18 29.10
N ASP A 496 -28.20 19.06 27.77
CA ASP A 496 -28.36 17.78 27.07
C ASP A 496 -27.17 16.84 27.37
N ALA A 497 -25.94 17.39 27.39
CA ALA A 497 -24.73 16.66 27.75
C ALA A 497 -24.76 16.17 29.20
N GLY A 498 -25.24 16.98 30.15
CA GLY A 498 -25.42 16.58 31.55
C GLY A 498 -26.31 15.35 31.70
N ALA A 499 -27.45 15.33 31.00
CA ALA A 499 -28.34 14.16 30.99
C ALA A 499 -27.65 12.89 30.44
N ALA A 500 -26.82 13.03 29.40
CA ALA A 500 -26.04 11.90 28.85
C ALA A 500 -24.93 11.42 29.81
N VAL A 501 -24.30 12.34 30.56
CA VAL A 501 -23.32 12.00 31.61
C VAL A 501 -23.99 11.25 32.76
N GLU A 502 -25.18 11.65 33.19
CA GLU A 502 -25.93 10.97 34.26
C GLU A 502 -26.29 9.53 33.89
N ARG A 503 -26.55 9.24 32.61
CA ARG A 503 -26.76 7.88 32.11
C ARG A 503 -25.46 7.07 31.94
N GLY A 504 -24.29 7.70 32.11
CA GLY A 504 -22.98 7.07 31.94
C GLY A 504 -22.59 6.85 30.48
N GLU A 505 -23.30 7.46 29.53
CA GLU A 505 -23.07 7.30 28.09
C GLU A 505 -21.98 8.23 27.57
N LEU A 506 -21.73 9.34 28.28
CA LEU A 506 -20.83 10.41 27.87
C LEU A 506 -19.94 10.87 29.03
N VAL A 507 -18.69 11.24 28.72
CA VAL A 507 -17.81 12.00 29.61
C VAL A 507 -17.55 13.37 28.99
N VAL A 508 -17.62 14.45 29.77
CA VAL A 508 -17.30 15.80 29.26
C VAL A 508 -15.92 16.23 29.73
N LEU A 509 -15.10 16.72 28.80
CA LEU A 509 -13.78 17.29 29.09
C LEU A 509 -13.69 18.71 28.57
N TRP A 510 -13.11 19.60 29.38
CA TRP A 510 -12.78 20.95 28.94
C TRP A 510 -11.35 20.99 28.41
N HIS A 511 -11.18 21.53 27.20
CA HIS A 511 -9.88 21.79 26.64
C HIS A 511 -9.09 22.76 27.54
N LYS A 512 -7.78 22.54 27.68
CA LYS A 512 -6.90 23.35 28.54
C LYS A 512 -6.93 24.85 28.20
N ASP A 513 -7.15 25.18 26.93
CA ASP A 513 -7.18 26.55 26.40
C ASP A 513 -8.58 27.19 26.46
N SER A 514 -9.54 26.56 27.16
CA SER A 514 -10.87 27.14 27.37
C SER A 514 -10.80 28.35 28.29
N VAL A 515 -11.46 29.45 27.91
CA VAL A 515 -11.44 30.70 28.69
C VAL A 515 -12.29 30.65 29.94
N SER A 516 -13.27 29.76 29.96
CA SER A 516 -14.10 29.43 31.13
C SER A 516 -14.46 27.95 31.08
N ARG A 517 -14.82 27.38 32.21
CA ARG A 517 -15.33 26.01 32.34
C ARG A 517 -16.65 26.10 33.08
N PHE A 518 -17.67 25.47 32.52
CA PHE A 518 -18.96 25.32 33.19
C PHE A 518 -19.04 23.91 33.76
N ASP A 519 -19.59 23.79 34.96
CA ASP A 519 -19.89 22.49 35.53
C ASP A 519 -21.04 21.87 34.73
N VAL A 520 -20.73 20.79 34.02
CA VAL A 520 -21.77 19.91 33.51
C VAL A 520 -22.21 19.05 34.68
N ILE A 521 -23.48 19.12 35.05
CA ILE A 521 -24.04 18.36 36.18
C ILE A 521 -23.96 16.87 35.82
N GLY A 522 -23.16 16.12 36.58
CA GLY A 522 -22.80 14.72 36.31
C GLY A 522 -21.27 14.53 36.34
N LYS A 523 -20.79 13.49 37.02
CA LYS A 523 -19.36 13.25 37.40
C LYS A 523 -18.32 13.81 36.41
N LEU A 524 -17.70 14.94 36.77
CA LEU A 524 -16.48 15.44 36.14
C LEU A 524 -15.28 14.62 36.65
N THR A 525 -14.58 13.94 35.74
CA THR A 525 -13.20 13.50 36.01
C THR A 525 -12.25 14.55 35.44
N ALA A 526 -11.44 15.14 36.32
CA ALA A 526 -10.42 16.14 36.03
C ALA A 526 -9.34 15.67 35.06
#